data_AF-A0A150FML3-F1
#
_entry.id   AF-A0A150FML3-F1
#
_cell.length_a   1.000
_cell.length_b   1.000
_cell.length_c   1.000
_cell.angle_alpha   90.00
_cell.angle_beta   90.00
_cell.angle_gamma   90.00
#
_symmetry.space_group_name_H-M   'P 1'
#
loop_
_entity.id
_entity.type
_entity.pdbx_description
1 polymer ?
#
loop_
_entity_poly.entity_id
_entity_poly.type
_entity_poly.pdbx_seq_one_letter_code
_entity_poly.pdbx_strand_id
1 'polypeptide(L)'
;MDSIYRDLIAYNVSKNIPLDYHEQALKCQAIIERTLLFRKIKNKESISLDIDKENIDKRAYEAVDQTRNLVIMINNNPIMAYYHSCCGGSTENSENIINYQVDYLRKVICNECQKTKEFDQQIDIDIQDLANIFNIKLDLENINICDIDKILKVIQRDGEDRVKNLKVFNKEVKPLDFIKSLNLESTRFRFIPLKIRFYSKGIGSGLGLCQYGANEKAKNNWTFEQILNYYYTNINICTVEEFNSKFPLIGKKIFIDPGHGGRDKGNFTEDNICEKDIVLNFSIKLKEELQKYGMKVNLSRYSDEYVSLDDRIEKSKKEKYDFLISVHVNKSKFETISGIEAFYYWGDTDAYNLAKVILESISEGIKVKNRGVKQGNFYILRESIASGIYIEIGYLSNEDEKEKLKDDNFIQTMATLACEGILKYYSNKMLTYT
;
A
#
# COMPACT_ATOMS: atom_id res chain seq x y z
N MET A 1 -2.30 -6.80 -15.57
CA MET A 1 -3.13 -7.24 -14.44
C MET A 1 -3.53 -8.67 -14.66
N ASP A 2 -3.29 -9.54 -13.68
CA ASP A 2 -3.81 -10.91 -13.66
C ASP A 2 -5.36 -10.88 -13.76
N SER A 3 -5.96 -11.84 -14.47
CA SER A 3 -7.41 -11.91 -14.68
C SER A 3 -8.16 -12.01 -13.36
N ILE A 4 -7.57 -12.68 -12.36
CA ILE A 4 -8.21 -12.84 -11.04
C ILE A 4 -8.33 -11.53 -10.27
N TYR A 5 -7.32 -10.65 -10.35
CA TYR A 5 -7.36 -9.33 -9.70
C TYR A 5 -8.27 -8.37 -10.46
N ARG A 6 -8.32 -8.46 -11.78
CA ARG A 6 -9.29 -7.73 -12.59
C ARG A 6 -10.72 -8.04 -12.16
N ASP A 7 -11.05 -9.32 -12.03
CA ASP A 7 -12.38 -9.78 -11.62
C ASP A 7 -12.70 -9.34 -10.19
N LEU A 8 -11.75 -9.43 -9.26
CA LEU A 8 -11.94 -8.98 -7.88
C LEU A 8 -12.21 -7.47 -7.79
N ILE A 9 -11.48 -6.64 -8.54
CA ILE A 9 -11.70 -5.19 -8.56
C ILE A 9 -13.08 -4.89 -9.16
N ALA A 10 -13.46 -5.53 -10.27
CA ALA A 10 -14.75 -5.32 -10.91
C ALA A 10 -15.92 -5.76 -9.99
N TYR A 11 -15.75 -6.86 -9.26
CA TYR A 11 -16.70 -7.31 -8.24
C TYR A 11 -16.87 -6.28 -7.13
N ASN A 12 -15.78 -5.76 -6.57
CA ASN A 12 -15.86 -4.72 -5.54
C ASN A 12 -16.50 -3.43 -6.05
N VAL A 13 -16.18 -3.00 -7.28
CA VAL A 13 -16.84 -1.85 -7.90
C VAL A 13 -18.36 -2.09 -8.00
N SER A 14 -18.78 -3.27 -8.49
CA SER A 14 -20.20 -3.62 -8.63
C SER A 14 -20.97 -3.59 -7.30
N LYS A 15 -20.28 -3.90 -6.20
CA LYS A 15 -20.86 -3.91 -4.85
C LYS A 15 -20.88 -2.54 -4.18
N ASN A 16 -19.87 -1.70 -4.45
CA ASN A 16 -19.56 -0.55 -3.60
C ASN A 16 -19.99 0.80 -4.20
N ILE A 17 -20.37 0.88 -5.48
CA ILE A 17 -20.88 2.11 -6.11
C ILE A 17 -22.11 1.83 -6.98
N PRO A 18 -23.12 2.72 -7.01
CA PRO A 18 -24.24 2.55 -7.93
C PRO A 18 -23.78 2.54 -9.40
N LEU A 19 -24.18 1.50 -10.11
CA LEU A 19 -23.68 1.20 -11.45
C LEU A 19 -24.31 2.05 -12.55
N ASP A 20 -25.35 2.84 -12.24
CA ASP A 20 -25.94 3.84 -13.11
C ASP A 20 -25.15 5.17 -13.11
N TYR A 21 -24.19 5.34 -12.20
CA TYR A 21 -23.35 6.54 -12.11
C TYR A 21 -22.49 6.76 -13.36
N HIS A 22 -22.03 7.99 -13.55
CA HIS A 22 -21.22 8.40 -14.70
C HIS A 22 -19.92 7.58 -14.79
N GLU A 23 -19.46 7.29 -16.01
CA GLU A 23 -18.28 6.44 -16.24
C GLU A 23 -17.02 6.93 -15.52
N GLN A 24 -16.78 8.25 -15.47
CA GLN A 24 -15.65 8.83 -14.74
C GLN A 24 -15.71 8.58 -13.23
N ALA A 25 -16.90 8.50 -12.63
CA ALA A 25 -17.07 8.14 -11.22
C ALA A 25 -16.79 6.64 -11.00
N LEU A 26 -17.23 5.78 -11.92
CA LEU A 26 -16.88 4.35 -11.89
C LEU A 26 -15.36 4.14 -12.05
N LYS A 27 -14.69 4.93 -12.90
CA LYS A 27 -13.22 4.96 -13.04
C LYS A 27 -12.54 5.36 -11.72
N CYS A 28 -13.04 6.37 -11.02
CA CYS A 28 -12.54 6.73 -9.69
C CYS A 28 -12.64 5.55 -8.71
N GLN A 29 -13.80 4.89 -8.64
CA GLN A 29 -14.00 3.72 -7.77
C GLN A 29 -13.06 2.57 -8.15
N ALA A 30 -12.90 2.28 -9.46
CA ALA A 30 -12.00 1.23 -9.93
C ALA A 30 -10.54 1.48 -9.52
N ILE A 31 -10.07 2.72 -9.61
CA ILE A 31 -8.72 3.11 -9.17
C ILE A 31 -8.57 3.00 -7.65
N ILE A 32 -9.59 3.39 -6.88
CA ILE A 32 -9.61 3.25 -5.42
C ILE A 32 -9.51 1.77 -5.01
N GLU A 33 -10.39 0.91 -5.53
CA GLU A 33 -10.40 -0.53 -5.23
C GLU A 33 -9.08 -1.19 -5.62
N ARG A 34 -8.51 -0.78 -6.77
CA ARG A 34 -7.19 -1.23 -7.22
C ARG A 34 -6.08 -0.79 -6.27
N THR A 35 -6.11 0.45 -5.79
CA THR A 35 -5.12 0.99 -4.85
C THR A 35 -5.14 0.23 -3.53
N LEU A 36 -6.34 -0.05 -3.00
CA LEU A 36 -6.52 -0.84 -1.77
C LEU A 36 -6.00 -2.27 -1.94
N LEU A 37 -6.28 -2.91 -3.08
CA LEU A 37 -5.74 -4.23 -3.39
C LEU A 37 -4.21 -4.22 -3.51
N PHE A 38 -3.65 -3.25 -4.23
CA PHE A 38 -2.20 -3.10 -4.38
C PHE A 38 -1.51 -2.90 -3.04
N ARG A 39 -2.12 -2.13 -2.15
CA ARG A 39 -1.65 -1.93 -0.77
C ARG A 39 -1.60 -3.25 0.00
N LYS A 40 -2.67 -4.05 -0.02
CA LYS A 40 -2.70 -5.38 0.62
C LYS A 40 -1.59 -6.29 0.11
N ILE A 41 -1.39 -6.32 -1.21
CA ILE A 41 -0.33 -7.08 -1.86
C ILE A 41 1.05 -6.63 -1.36
N LYS A 42 1.32 -5.31 -1.38
CA LYS A 42 2.59 -4.73 -0.92
C LYS A 42 2.88 -5.08 0.55
N ASN A 43 1.85 -5.13 1.38
CA ASN A 43 1.94 -5.47 2.80
C ASN A 43 1.92 -6.98 3.09
N LYS A 44 1.83 -7.84 2.06
CA LYS A 44 1.70 -9.31 2.20
C LYS A 44 0.48 -9.72 3.04
N GLU A 45 -0.61 -8.95 2.97
CA GLU A 45 -1.87 -9.26 3.63
C GLU A 45 -2.62 -10.37 2.87
N SER A 46 -3.46 -11.14 3.58
CA SER A 46 -4.29 -12.16 2.95
C SER A 46 -5.38 -11.52 2.08
N ILE A 47 -5.62 -12.11 0.91
CA ILE A 47 -6.61 -11.64 -0.06
C ILE A 47 -7.61 -12.77 -0.28
N SER A 48 -8.88 -12.54 0.05
CA SER A 48 -9.95 -13.45 -0.34
C SER A 48 -10.21 -13.30 -1.84
N LEU A 49 -10.20 -14.43 -2.54
CA LEU A 49 -10.47 -14.52 -3.98
C LEU A 49 -11.83 -15.19 -4.26
N ASP A 50 -12.65 -15.35 -3.21
CA ASP A 50 -14.01 -15.87 -3.34
C ASP A 50 -14.91 -14.76 -3.90
N ILE A 51 -15.16 -14.83 -5.21
CA ILE A 51 -15.93 -13.83 -5.96
C ILE A 51 -17.06 -14.50 -6.73
N ASP A 52 -18.25 -13.95 -6.57
CA ASP A 52 -19.42 -14.34 -7.36
C ASP A 52 -19.37 -13.63 -8.71
N LYS A 53 -18.79 -14.32 -9.70
CA LYS A 53 -18.55 -13.76 -11.04
C LYS A 53 -19.84 -13.47 -11.81
N GLU A 54 -20.95 -14.14 -11.49
CA GLU A 54 -22.21 -13.97 -12.20
C GLU A 54 -22.86 -12.62 -11.90
N ASN A 55 -22.50 -12.00 -10.77
CA ASN A 55 -23.02 -10.70 -10.32
C ASN A 55 -22.11 -9.51 -10.65
N ILE A 56 -21.10 -9.67 -11.52
CA ILE A 56 -20.22 -8.57 -11.93
C ILE A 56 -20.82 -7.83 -13.13
N ASP A 57 -21.05 -6.53 -12.96
CA ASP A 57 -21.64 -5.69 -14.00
C ASP A 57 -20.62 -5.34 -15.10
N LYS A 58 -21.10 -5.26 -16.35
CA LYS A 58 -20.28 -4.94 -17.52
C LYS A 58 -19.62 -3.57 -17.42
N ARG A 59 -20.31 -2.55 -16.89
CA ARG A 59 -19.78 -1.19 -16.73
C ARG A 59 -18.66 -1.14 -15.70
N ALA A 60 -18.72 -1.99 -14.67
CA ALA A 60 -17.62 -2.14 -13.73
C ALA A 60 -16.37 -2.67 -14.44
N TYR A 61 -16.51 -3.71 -15.27
CA TYR A 61 -15.41 -4.20 -16.08
C TYR A 61 -14.83 -3.15 -17.03
N GLU A 62 -15.68 -2.40 -17.73
CA GLU A 62 -15.25 -1.32 -18.63
C GLU A 62 -14.44 -0.26 -17.88
N ALA A 63 -14.90 0.18 -16.71
CA ALA A 63 -14.18 1.14 -15.88
C ALA A 63 -12.83 0.59 -15.38
N VAL A 64 -12.79 -0.69 -14.99
CA VAL A 64 -11.56 -1.38 -14.55
C VAL A 64 -10.56 -1.50 -15.69
N ASP A 65 -11.01 -1.82 -16.90
CA ASP A 65 -10.14 -1.98 -18.08
C ASP A 65 -9.60 -0.65 -18.59
N GLN A 66 -10.44 0.38 -18.64
CA GLN A 66 -10.03 1.71 -19.08
C GLN A 66 -9.07 2.40 -18.09
N THR A 67 -9.07 1.97 -16.82
CA THR A 67 -8.14 2.45 -15.78
C THR A 67 -7.07 1.41 -15.44
N ARG A 68 -6.82 0.46 -16.34
CA ARG A 68 -5.91 -0.66 -16.10
C ARG A 68 -4.59 -0.16 -15.53
N ASN A 69 -4.16 -0.81 -14.46
CA ASN A 69 -2.90 -0.56 -13.77
C ASN A 69 -2.77 0.83 -13.09
N LEU A 70 -3.80 1.69 -13.09
CA LEU A 70 -3.74 2.97 -12.37
C LEU A 70 -4.04 2.80 -10.88
N VAL A 71 -3.16 3.36 -10.03
CA VAL A 71 -3.26 3.40 -8.57
C VAL A 71 -2.95 4.80 -8.04
N ILE A 72 -3.37 5.08 -6.80
CA ILE A 72 -3.16 6.35 -6.10
C ILE A 72 -2.01 6.20 -5.11
N MET A 73 -1.01 7.07 -5.24
CA MET A 73 0.23 7.02 -4.46
C MET A 73 0.48 8.35 -3.76
N ILE A 74 1.13 8.30 -2.60
CA ILE A 74 1.78 9.45 -1.97
C ILE A 74 3.15 9.01 -1.49
N ASN A 75 4.20 9.82 -1.75
CA ASN A 75 5.58 9.49 -1.38
C ASN A 75 5.94 8.03 -1.71
N ASN A 76 5.59 7.57 -2.92
CA ASN A 76 5.88 6.23 -3.41
C ASN A 76 5.22 5.06 -2.64
N ASN A 77 4.16 5.36 -1.88
CA ASN A 77 3.35 4.37 -1.17
C ASN A 77 1.87 4.44 -1.58
N PRO A 78 1.20 3.29 -1.77
CA PRO A 78 -0.23 3.29 -2.06
C PRO A 78 -0.99 3.81 -0.85
N ILE A 79 -1.88 4.77 -1.10
CA ILE A 79 -2.66 5.41 -0.05
C ILE A 79 -3.69 4.43 0.52
N MET A 80 -4.16 4.71 1.73
CA MET A 80 -5.41 4.15 2.23
C MET A 80 -6.56 4.98 1.64
N ALA A 81 -7.03 4.60 0.45
CA ALA A 81 -8.04 5.35 -0.31
C ALA A 81 -9.45 5.19 0.29
N TYR A 82 -9.74 5.88 1.39
CA TYR A 82 -11.09 5.91 1.97
C TYR A 82 -12.09 6.56 1.01
N TYR A 83 -13.31 6.07 1.02
CA TYR A 83 -14.44 6.62 0.29
C TYR A 83 -15.74 6.39 1.07
N HIS A 84 -16.79 7.09 0.68
CA HIS A 84 -18.12 6.98 1.27
C HIS A 84 -19.19 7.44 0.27
N SER A 85 -20.45 7.11 0.54
CA SER A 85 -21.55 7.37 -0.40
C SER A 85 -21.82 8.87 -0.59
N CYS A 86 -22.05 9.59 0.50
CA CYS A 86 -22.39 11.02 0.47
C CYS A 86 -21.82 11.76 1.69
N CYS A 87 -21.07 12.84 1.49
CA CYS A 87 -20.40 13.55 2.60
C CYS A 87 -21.29 14.55 3.36
N GLY A 88 -22.52 14.84 2.90
CA GLY A 88 -23.39 15.82 3.57
C GLY A 88 -22.94 17.28 3.44
N GLY A 89 -22.03 17.61 2.51
CA GLY A 89 -21.64 18.97 2.13
C GLY A 89 -20.14 19.25 2.18
N SER A 90 -19.38 18.45 2.92
CA SER A 90 -17.91 18.47 2.90
C SER A 90 -17.37 17.13 3.37
N THR A 91 -16.21 16.73 2.86
CA THR A 91 -15.44 15.63 3.48
C THR A 91 -14.86 16.08 4.82
N GLU A 92 -14.21 15.18 5.55
CA GLU A 92 -13.66 15.47 6.87
C GLU A 92 -12.15 15.22 6.93
N ASN A 93 -11.50 15.91 7.86
CA ASN A 93 -10.09 15.66 8.14
C ASN A 93 -9.93 14.32 8.87
N SER A 94 -8.87 13.57 8.55
CA SER A 94 -8.67 12.23 9.12
C SER A 94 -8.61 12.20 10.65
N GLU A 95 -7.97 13.18 11.28
CA GLU A 95 -7.80 13.24 12.73
C GLU A 95 -9.13 13.28 13.50
N ASN A 96 -10.20 13.79 12.89
CA ASN A 96 -11.53 13.85 13.49
C ASN A 96 -12.27 12.50 13.47
N ILE A 97 -11.80 11.53 12.67
CA ILE A 97 -12.47 10.24 12.47
C ILE A 97 -11.59 9.06 12.92
N ILE A 98 -10.28 9.11 12.64
CA ILE A 98 -9.32 8.03 12.93
C ILE A 98 -8.23 8.43 13.93
N ASN A 99 -8.35 9.59 14.59
CA ASN A 99 -7.45 10.08 15.67
C ASN A 99 -5.98 10.32 15.29
N TYR A 100 -5.64 10.34 14.00
CA TYR A 100 -4.32 10.77 13.52
C TYR A 100 -4.43 11.49 12.17
N GLN A 101 -3.48 12.38 11.92
CA GLN A 101 -3.41 13.18 10.72
C GLN A 101 -2.82 12.38 9.55
N VAL A 102 -3.47 12.47 8.39
CA VAL A 102 -3.08 11.84 7.12
C VAL A 102 -3.15 12.89 6.01
N ASP A 103 -1.99 13.22 5.44
CA ASP A 103 -1.83 14.40 4.58
C ASP A 103 -2.76 14.46 3.37
N TYR A 104 -3.12 13.33 2.77
CA TYR A 104 -4.01 13.26 1.62
C TYR A 104 -5.51 13.17 1.97
N LEU A 105 -5.87 13.00 3.25
CA LEU A 105 -7.26 12.93 3.71
C LEU A 105 -7.63 14.22 4.42
N ARG A 106 -7.81 15.27 3.64
CA ARG A 106 -8.16 16.62 4.11
C ARG A 106 -9.60 16.95 3.75
N LYS A 107 -10.20 17.83 4.55
CA LYS A 107 -11.52 18.38 4.34
C LYS A 107 -11.58 19.18 3.04
N VAL A 108 -12.51 18.80 2.16
CA VAL A 108 -12.85 19.53 0.94
C VAL A 108 -14.35 19.77 0.88
N ILE A 109 -14.72 20.95 0.38
CA ILE A 109 -16.13 21.30 0.20
C ILE A 109 -16.72 20.45 -0.92
N CYS A 110 -17.98 20.03 -0.80
CA CYS A 110 -18.65 19.22 -1.80
C CYS A 110 -20.09 19.73 -1.95
N ASN A 111 -20.24 20.84 -2.67
CA ASN A 111 -21.55 21.47 -2.88
C ASN A 111 -22.47 20.60 -3.74
N GLU A 112 -21.90 19.76 -4.59
CA GLU A 112 -22.65 18.92 -5.52
C GLU A 112 -23.51 17.88 -4.80
N CYS A 113 -23.02 17.31 -3.69
CA CYS A 113 -23.78 16.30 -2.95
C CYS A 113 -24.93 16.87 -2.11
N GLN A 114 -25.08 18.19 -2.03
CA GLN A 114 -26.25 18.81 -1.38
C GLN A 114 -27.54 18.64 -2.21
N LYS A 115 -27.42 18.19 -3.47
CA LYS A 115 -28.56 18.01 -4.39
C LYS A 115 -29.32 16.70 -4.20
N THR A 116 -28.77 15.73 -3.46
CA THR A 116 -29.44 14.44 -3.24
C THR A 116 -30.58 14.54 -2.22
N LYS A 117 -31.64 13.75 -2.41
CA LYS A 117 -32.72 13.60 -1.42
C LYS A 117 -32.27 12.87 -0.15
N GLU A 118 -31.18 12.12 -0.23
CA GLU A 118 -30.57 11.39 0.89
C GLU A 118 -29.77 12.29 1.84
N PHE A 119 -29.90 13.61 1.68
CA PHE A 119 -29.16 14.59 2.45
C PHE A 119 -29.65 14.72 3.89
N ASP A 120 -30.93 14.47 4.17
CA ASP A 120 -31.49 14.57 5.51
C ASP A 120 -32.08 13.22 5.95
N GLN A 121 -31.34 12.49 6.78
CA GLN A 121 -31.87 11.30 7.44
C GLN A 121 -32.45 11.67 8.80
N GLN A 122 -33.56 11.03 9.15
CA GLN A 122 -34.23 11.19 10.43
C GLN A 122 -34.47 9.83 11.05
N ILE A 123 -34.05 9.66 12.30
CA ILE A 123 -34.35 8.46 13.09
C ILE A 123 -34.91 8.87 14.44
N ASP A 124 -35.94 8.16 14.89
CA ASP A 124 -36.48 8.27 16.24
C ASP A 124 -35.96 7.10 17.07
N ILE A 125 -35.17 7.38 18.10
CA ILE A 125 -34.64 6.35 19.02
C ILE A 125 -35.32 6.51 20.37
N ASP A 126 -35.86 5.42 20.90
CA ASP A 126 -36.35 5.37 22.28
C ASP A 126 -35.19 5.54 23.28
N ILE A 127 -35.36 6.33 24.33
CA ILE A 127 -34.26 6.66 25.26
C ILE A 127 -33.68 5.40 25.92
N GLN A 128 -34.53 4.37 26.16
CA GLN A 128 -34.06 3.10 26.68
C GLN A 128 -33.13 2.38 25.70
N ASP A 129 -33.47 2.37 24.41
CA ASP A 129 -32.64 1.76 23.37
C ASP A 129 -31.32 2.54 23.22
N LEU A 130 -31.37 3.86 23.29
CA LEU A 130 -30.17 4.69 23.30
C LEU A 130 -29.25 4.35 24.47
N ALA A 131 -29.81 4.21 25.68
CA ALA A 131 -29.05 3.82 26.86
C ALA A 131 -28.42 2.42 26.69
N ASN A 132 -29.16 1.47 26.12
CA ASN A 132 -28.67 0.13 25.81
C ASN A 132 -27.52 0.15 24.78
N ILE A 133 -27.65 0.95 23.71
CA ILE A 133 -26.61 1.11 22.66
C ILE A 133 -25.28 1.52 23.28
N PHE A 134 -25.30 2.36 24.32
CA PHE A 134 -24.10 2.87 24.98
C PHE A 134 -23.78 2.18 26.31
N ASN A 135 -24.47 1.09 26.66
CA ASN A 135 -24.30 0.35 27.91
C ASN A 135 -24.42 1.22 29.18
N ILE A 136 -25.32 2.19 29.16
CA ILE A 136 -25.59 3.08 30.30
C ILE A 136 -26.83 2.60 31.04
N LYS A 137 -26.75 2.51 32.37
CA LYS A 137 -27.94 2.29 33.20
C LYS A 137 -28.74 3.60 33.25
N LEU A 138 -29.92 3.58 32.64
CA LEU A 138 -30.80 4.74 32.59
C LEU A 138 -31.53 4.92 33.93
N ASP A 139 -31.43 6.12 34.51
CA ASP A 139 -32.27 6.56 35.62
C ASP A 139 -33.29 7.57 35.11
N LEU A 140 -34.46 7.07 34.72
CA LEU A 140 -35.58 7.86 34.18
C LEU A 140 -36.13 8.89 35.16
N GLU A 141 -35.85 8.76 36.45
CA GLU A 141 -36.39 9.65 37.50
C GLU A 141 -35.60 10.95 37.61
N ASN A 142 -34.33 10.96 37.17
CA ASN A 142 -33.40 12.08 37.32
C ASN A 142 -32.93 12.68 35.98
N ILE A 143 -33.58 12.36 34.86
CA ILE A 143 -33.23 12.93 33.55
C ILE A 143 -33.68 14.40 33.49
N ASN A 144 -32.77 15.31 33.79
CA ASN A 144 -32.97 16.74 33.58
C ASN A 144 -32.49 17.14 32.17
N ILE A 145 -33.42 17.33 31.24
CA ILE A 145 -33.11 17.85 29.90
C ILE A 145 -33.51 19.32 29.86
N CYS A 146 -32.53 20.22 29.98
CA CYS A 146 -32.72 21.67 30.00
C CYS A 146 -33.58 22.23 28.85
N ASP A 147 -33.64 21.54 27.71
CA ASP A 147 -34.44 21.96 26.55
C ASP A 147 -35.91 21.51 26.59
N ILE A 148 -36.25 20.48 27.36
CA ILE A 148 -37.66 20.08 27.56
C ILE A 148 -38.39 21.12 28.38
N ASP A 149 -37.71 21.72 29.35
CA ASP A 149 -38.20 22.84 30.15
C ASP A 149 -38.55 24.09 29.31
N LYS A 150 -38.06 24.19 28.07
CA LYS A 150 -38.47 25.24 27.12
C LYS A 150 -39.77 24.91 26.39
N ILE A 151 -40.14 23.63 26.33
CA ILE A 151 -41.33 23.11 25.63
C ILE A 151 -42.48 22.88 26.62
N LEU A 152 -42.21 22.24 27.75
CA LEU A 152 -43.19 21.94 28.78
C LEU A 152 -42.48 22.00 30.13
N LYS A 153 -42.87 22.96 30.97
CA LYS A 153 -42.28 23.16 32.29
C LYS A 153 -43.34 23.30 33.36
N VAL A 154 -43.22 22.50 34.40
CA VAL A 154 -43.97 22.72 35.64
C VAL A 154 -43.25 23.82 36.42
N ILE A 155 -43.92 24.96 36.60
CA ILE A 155 -43.38 26.12 37.33
C ILE A 155 -43.50 25.88 38.82
N GLN A 156 -44.64 25.35 39.26
CA GLN A 156 -44.93 25.17 40.68
C GLN A 156 -45.81 23.94 40.91
N ARG A 157 -45.49 23.22 41.99
CA ARG A 157 -46.33 22.17 42.59
C ARG A 157 -46.72 22.56 44.00
N ASP A 158 -47.81 21.99 44.52
CA ASP A 158 -48.11 22.06 45.95
C ASP A 158 -47.41 20.95 46.75
N GLY A 159 -47.60 20.95 48.07
CA GLY A 159 -47.02 19.96 49.00
C GLY A 159 -47.54 18.52 48.81
N GLU A 160 -48.49 18.30 47.90
CA GLU A 160 -49.01 16.98 47.53
C GLU A 160 -48.80 16.67 46.04
N ASP A 161 -47.78 17.29 45.42
CA ASP A 161 -47.34 17.04 44.04
C ASP A 161 -48.35 17.41 42.94
N ARG A 162 -49.37 18.25 43.23
CA ARG A 162 -50.27 18.75 42.18
C ARG A 162 -49.63 19.93 41.46
N VAL A 163 -49.63 19.89 40.14
CA VAL A 163 -49.20 21.00 39.30
C VAL A 163 -50.15 22.20 39.48
N LYS A 164 -49.62 23.35 39.92
CA LYS A 164 -50.36 24.61 40.07
C LYS A 164 -50.22 25.51 38.85
N ASN A 165 -49.00 25.60 38.34
CA ASN A 165 -48.65 26.44 37.22
C ASN A 165 -47.74 25.65 36.29
N LEU A 166 -48.03 25.70 35.00
CA LEU A 166 -47.17 25.15 33.98
C LEU A 166 -47.06 26.10 32.80
N LYS A 167 -45.98 25.94 32.05
CA LYS A 167 -45.72 26.63 30.81
C LYS A 167 -45.65 25.62 29.68
N VAL A 168 -46.37 25.87 28.60
CA VAL A 168 -46.23 25.15 27.33
C VAL A 168 -45.62 26.14 26.34
N PHE A 169 -44.41 25.86 25.87
CA PHE A 169 -43.53 26.79 25.18
C PHE A 169 -43.40 28.11 25.95
N ASN A 170 -43.85 29.21 25.34
CA ASN A 170 -43.79 30.54 25.91
C ASN A 170 -45.08 30.97 26.64
N LYS A 171 -46.08 30.09 26.74
CA LYS A 171 -47.41 30.42 27.26
C LYS A 171 -47.68 29.70 28.59
N GLU A 172 -48.12 30.45 29.59
CA GLU A 172 -48.68 29.86 30.81
C GLU A 172 -50.04 29.23 30.52
N VAL A 173 -50.23 28.01 31.01
CA VAL A 173 -51.45 27.23 30.79
C VAL A 173 -51.99 26.81 32.15
N LYS A 174 -53.32 26.93 32.35
CA LYS A 174 -53.96 26.44 33.57
C LYS A 174 -53.89 24.90 33.59
N PRO A 175 -53.52 24.27 34.72
CA PRO A 175 -53.39 22.81 34.80
C PRO A 175 -54.65 22.05 34.39
N LEU A 176 -55.84 22.56 34.74
CA LEU A 176 -57.11 21.93 34.37
C LEU A 176 -57.36 21.93 32.86
N ASP A 177 -56.99 23.00 32.17
CA ASP A 177 -57.15 23.09 30.71
C ASP A 177 -56.13 22.17 30.02
N PHE A 178 -54.92 22.06 30.58
CA PHE A 178 -53.88 21.17 30.08
C PHE A 178 -54.28 19.69 30.18
N ILE A 179 -54.72 19.23 31.36
CA ILE A 179 -55.14 17.83 31.53
C ILE A 179 -56.34 17.48 30.66
N LYS A 180 -57.31 18.39 30.49
CA LYS A 180 -58.45 18.19 29.59
C LYS A 180 -58.00 18.07 28.14
N SER A 181 -57.09 18.94 27.71
CA SER A 181 -56.58 18.96 26.33
C SER A 181 -55.81 17.69 25.95
N LEU A 182 -55.17 17.04 26.94
CA LEU A 182 -54.42 15.80 26.75
C LEU A 182 -55.16 14.55 27.25
N ASN A 183 -56.41 14.70 27.68
CA ASN A 183 -57.23 13.64 28.28
C ASN A 183 -56.53 12.91 29.46
N LEU A 184 -55.87 13.67 30.34
CA LEU A 184 -55.28 13.18 31.57
C LEU A 184 -56.29 13.23 32.72
N GLU A 185 -56.25 12.23 33.59
CA GLU A 185 -57.20 12.06 34.69
C GLU A 185 -56.93 13.00 35.88
N SER A 186 -55.72 13.55 36.00
CA SER A 186 -55.28 14.27 37.21
C SER A 186 -54.22 15.33 36.94
N THR A 187 -54.20 16.40 37.75
CA THR A 187 -53.12 17.39 37.79
C THR A 187 -51.86 16.90 38.52
N ARG A 188 -51.87 15.68 39.08
CA ARG A 188 -50.67 14.97 39.58
C ARG A 188 -50.05 14.16 38.45
N PHE A 189 -49.47 14.86 37.48
CA PHE A 189 -48.81 14.21 36.35
C PHE A 189 -47.31 14.51 36.35
N ARG A 190 -46.58 13.63 35.69
CA ARG A 190 -45.19 13.82 35.27
C ARG A 190 -45.11 13.52 33.78
N PHE A 191 -44.07 14.01 33.13
CA PHE A 191 -43.78 13.69 31.74
C PHE A 191 -42.31 13.35 31.60
N ILE A 192 -42.01 12.43 30.72
CA ILE A 192 -40.63 12.03 30.40
C ILE A 192 -40.55 11.97 28.87
N PRO A 193 -39.48 12.51 28.25
CA PRO A 193 -39.23 12.27 26.83
C PRO A 193 -39.04 10.77 26.60
N LEU A 194 -39.80 10.16 25.69
CA LEU A 194 -39.62 8.75 25.35
C LEU A 194 -38.71 8.54 24.15
N LYS A 195 -38.71 9.46 23.19
CA LYS A 195 -37.90 9.37 21.96
C LYS A 195 -37.10 10.63 21.72
N ILE A 196 -35.92 10.46 21.13
CA ILE A 196 -35.08 11.53 20.60
C ILE A 196 -35.03 11.34 19.08
N ARG A 197 -35.38 12.41 18.35
CA ARG A 197 -35.22 12.46 16.89
C ARG A 197 -33.84 12.99 16.56
N PHE A 198 -33.04 12.19 15.86
CA PHE A 198 -31.76 12.62 15.30
C PHE A 198 -31.95 13.05 13.85
N TYR A 199 -31.25 14.11 13.47
CA TYR A 199 -31.11 14.54 12.09
C TYR A 199 -29.64 14.38 11.71
N SER A 200 -29.36 13.65 10.64
CA SER A 200 -28.00 13.49 10.13
C SER A 200 -27.94 13.82 8.65
N LYS A 201 -26.76 14.25 8.21
CA LYS A 201 -26.47 14.57 6.82
C LYS A 201 -25.34 13.73 6.28
N GLY A 202 -25.55 13.19 5.08
CA GLY A 202 -24.59 12.28 4.44
C GLY A 202 -24.69 10.84 4.94
N ILE A 203 -23.93 9.97 4.28
CA ILE A 203 -23.87 8.52 4.48
C ILE A 203 -22.42 8.08 4.38
N GLY A 204 -21.88 7.58 5.50
CA GLY A 204 -20.52 7.05 5.65
C GLY A 204 -19.61 7.95 6.49
N SER A 205 -18.31 7.66 6.47
CA SER A 205 -17.33 8.26 7.39
C SER A 205 -16.97 9.72 7.09
N GLY A 206 -17.27 10.21 5.88
CA GLY A 206 -16.82 11.52 5.41
C GLY A 206 -15.35 11.57 4.97
N LEU A 207 -14.58 10.48 5.08
CA LEU A 207 -13.17 10.44 4.68
C LEU A 207 -13.01 10.17 3.18
N GLY A 208 -12.11 10.93 2.55
CA GLY A 208 -11.70 10.74 1.15
C GLY A 208 -12.83 11.01 0.15
N LEU A 209 -12.97 10.15 -0.86
CA LEU A 209 -13.87 10.40 -1.98
C LEU A 209 -15.36 10.26 -1.59
N CYS A 210 -16.14 11.28 -1.92
CA CYS A 210 -17.60 11.26 -1.87
C CYS A 210 -18.15 10.74 -3.22
N GLN A 211 -18.76 9.56 -3.26
CA GLN A 211 -19.19 8.90 -4.50
C GLN A 211 -20.26 9.69 -5.25
N TYR A 212 -21.26 10.21 -4.54
CA TYR A 212 -22.27 11.07 -5.16
C TYR A 212 -21.65 12.36 -5.71
N GLY A 213 -20.74 12.97 -4.93
CA GLY A 213 -20.02 14.18 -5.36
C GLY A 213 -19.16 13.93 -6.61
N ALA A 214 -18.47 12.79 -6.68
CA ALA A 214 -17.72 12.35 -7.85
C ALA A 214 -18.64 12.16 -9.08
N ASN A 215 -19.82 11.55 -8.91
CA ASN A 215 -20.80 11.38 -9.99
C ASN A 215 -21.29 12.72 -10.55
N GLU A 216 -21.64 13.67 -9.68
CA GLU A 216 -22.10 14.99 -10.10
C GLU A 216 -20.98 15.82 -10.75
N LYS A 217 -19.75 15.78 -10.22
CA LYS A 217 -18.59 16.41 -10.87
C LYS A 217 -18.33 15.82 -12.25
N ALA A 218 -18.42 14.50 -12.37
CA ALA A 218 -18.28 13.79 -13.63
C ALA A 218 -19.36 14.18 -14.67
N LYS A 219 -20.62 14.33 -14.25
CA LYS A 219 -21.70 14.89 -15.10
C LYS A 219 -21.43 16.33 -15.55
N ASN A 220 -20.61 17.07 -14.79
CA ASN A 220 -20.13 18.40 -15.15
C ASN A 220 -18.76 18.36 -15.87
N ASN A 221 -18.47 17.26 -16.58
CA ASN A 221 -17.29 17.05 -17.43
C ASN A 221 -15.93 16.98 -16.70
N TRP A 222 -15.92 16.70 -15.40
CA TRP A 222 -14.65 16.43 -14.71
C TRP A 222 -14.12 15.05 -15.07
N THR A 223 -12.82 14.95 -15.32
CA THR A 223 -12.14 13.66 -15.51
C THR A 223 -11.92 12.96 -14.18
N PHE A 224 -11.70 11.64 -14.21
CA PHE A 224 -11.41 10.89 -12.99
C PHE A 224 -10.15 11.39 -12.28
N GLU A 225 -9.13 11.86 -13.00
CA GLU A 225 -7.91 12.43 -12.42
C GLU A 225 -8.20 13.70 -11.64
N GLN A 226 -9.03 14.60 -12.21
CA GLN A 226 -9.45 15.83 -11.54
C GLN A 226 -10.26 15.53 -10.28
N ILE A 227 -11.17 14.54 -10.36
CA ILE A 227 -12.01 14.13 -9.23
C ILE A 227 -11.15 13.53 -8.11
N LEU A 228 -10.22 12.63 -8.44
CA LEU A 228 -9.35 12.00 -7.44
C LEU A 228 -8.42 13.02 -6.78
N ASN A 229 -7.79 13.93 -7.55
CA ASN A 229 -6.97 15.01 -6.99
C ASN A 229 -7.77 16.03 -6.17
N TYR A 230 -9.07 16.15 -6.44
CA TYR A 230 -9.95 17.00 -5.64
C TYR A 230 -10.19 16.41 -4.24
N TYR A 231 -10.46 15.10 -4.15
CA TYR A 231 -10.79 14.46 -2.88
C TYR A 231 -9.57 13.97 -2.08
N TYR A 232 -8.46 13.70 -2.77
CA TYR A 232 -7.21 13.30 -2.15
C TYR A 232 -6.14 14.35 -2.48
N THR A 233 -5.67 15.07 -1.47
CA THR A 233 -4.72 16.18 -1.68
C THR A 233 -3.29 15.67 -1.85
N ASN A 234 -2.52 16.26 -2.77
CA ASN A 234 -1.11 15.94 -3.03
C ASN A 234 -0.84 14.46 -3.37
N ILE A 235 -1.77 13.82 -4.07
CA ILE A 235 -1.57 12.46 -4.60
C ILE A 235 -0.91 12.48 -5.98
N ASN A 236 -0.33 11.34 -6.34
CA ASN A 236 0.02 11.01 -7.71
C ASN A 236 -0.80 9.81 -8.18
N ILE A 237 -1.36 9.88 -9.39
CA ILE A 237 -1.99 8.74 -10.04
C ILE A 237 -0.94 8.16 -10.98
N CYS A 238 -0.52 6.93 -10.71
CA CYS A 238 0.58 6.28 -11.43
C CYS A 238 0.14 4.93 -11.98
N THR A 239 0.76 4.54 -13.10
CA THR A 239 0.62 3.20 -13.65
C THR A 239 1.58 2.25 -12.94
N VAL A 240 1.08 1.16 -12.36
CA VAL A 240 1.90 0.06 -11.86
C VAL A 240 1.98 -1.04 -12.90
N GLU A 241 3.19 -1.31 -13.42
CA GLU A 241 3.37 -2.28 -14.50
C GLU A 241 2.90 -3.70 -14.12
N GLU A 242 2.95 -4.07 -12.83
CA GLU A 242 2.64 -5.43 -12.36
C GLU A 242 1.75 -5.52 -11.12
N PHE A 243 0.55 -6.07 -11.32
CA PHE A 243 -0.23 -6.80 -10.30
C PHE A 243 0.18 -8.27 -10.29
N ASN A 244 1.49 -8.56 -10.30
CA ASN A 244 1.97 -9.94 -10.27
C ASN A 244 3.00 -10.06 -9.15
N SER A 245 2.49 -10.16 -7.93
CA SER A 245 3.27 -10.24 -6.69
C SER A 245 4.24 -11.43 -6.64
N LYS A 246 4.18 -12.33 -7.63
CA LYS A 246 5.04 -13.51 -7.72
C LYS A 246 6.25 -13.32 -8.65
N PHE A 247 6.22 -12.39 -9.62
CA PHE A 247 7.27 -12.26 -10.65
C PHE A 247 7.70 -10.81 -10.96
N PRO A 248 8.16 -10.03 -9.96
CA PRO A 248 8.51 -8.61 -10.06
C PRO A 248 9.67 -8.26 -11.03
N LEU A 249 10.33 -9.25 -11.63
CA LEU A 249 11.46 -9.08 -12.54
C LEU A 249 11.14 -9.54 -13.97
N ILE A 250 9.87 -9.80 -14.31
CA ILE A 250 9.49 -10.23 -15.65
C ILE A 250 9.89 -9.16 -16.69
N GLY A 251 10.47 -9.60 -17.81
CA GLY A 251 11.00 -8.72 -18.85
C GLY A 251 12.38 -8.11 -18.55
N LYS A 252 12.89 -8.22 -17.32
CA LYS A 252 14.28 -7.85 -16.98
C LYS A 252 15.25 -8.98 -17.30
N LYS A 253 16.47 -8.60 -17.68
CA LYS A 253 17.52 -9.54 -18.08
C LYS A 253 18.84 -9.18 -17.42
N ILE A 254 19.53 -10.17 -16.86
CA ILE A 254 20.87 -10.00 -16.31
C ILE A 254 21.82 -11.07 -16.84
N PHE A 255 23.06 -10.66 -17.07
CA PHE A 255 24.14 -11.54 -17.40
C PHE A 255 25.07 -11.69 -16.20
N ILE A 256 25.29 -12.92 -15.74
CA ILE A 256 26.18 -13.21 -14.61
C ILE A 256 27.45 -13.85 -15.14
N ASP A 257 28.61 -13.30 -14.81
CA ASP A 257 29.90 -13.87 -15.13
C ASP A 257 30.52 -14.47 -13.86
N PRO A 258 30.45 -15.81 -13.67
CA PRO A 258 31.28 -16.45 -12.67
C PRO A 258 32.76 -16.28 -13.07
N GLY A 259 33.52 -15.55 -12.26
CA GLY A 259 34.95 -15.34 -12.44
C GLY A 259 35.72 -16.64 -12.69
N HIS A 260 36.81 -16.57 -13.46
CA HIS A 260 37.72 -17.71 -13.69
C HIS A 260 37.04 -18.94 -14.31
N GLY A 261 37.65 -20.13 -14.24
CA GLY A 261 37.09 -21.40 -14.72
C GLY A 261 38.10 -22.28 -15.47
N GLY A 262 37.91 -23.60 -15.40
CA GLY A 262 38.78 -24.60 -16.01
C GLY A 262 40.22 -24.49 -15.51
N ARG A 263 41.14 -24.14 -16.42
CA ARG A 263 42.57 -23.94 -16.12
C ARG A 263 42.86 -22.70 -15.28
N ASP A 264 41.97 -21.71 -15.29
CA ASP A 264 42.11 -20.52 -14.48
C ASP A 264 41.40 -20.76 -13.14
N LYS A 265 42.17 -20.92 -12.07
CA LYS A 265 41.66 -21.21 -10.73
C LYS A 265 41.17 -19.97 -9.98
N GLY A 266 41.56 -18.78 -10.43
CA GLY A 266 41.48 -17.57 -9.62
C GLY A 266 42.34 -17.68 -8.36
N ASN A 267 41.90 -17.05 -7.29
CA ASN A 267 42.48 -17.21 -5.96
C ASN A 267 42.26 -18.64 -5.45
N PHE A 268 43.28 -19.23 -4.82
CA PHE A 268 43.17 -20.55 -4.19
C PHE A 268 43.97 -20.64 -2.90
N THR A 269 43.60 -21.60 -2.05
CA THR A 269 44.25 -21.90 -0.77
C THR A 269 45.15 -23.13 -0.87
N GLU A 270 45.99 -23.39 0.14
CA GLU A 270 46.85 -24.57 0.19
C GLU A 270 46.05 -25.89 0.16
N ASP A 271 44.85 -25.88 0.75
CA ASP A 271 43.88 -26.99 0.72
C ASP A 271 43.10 -27.09 -0.62
N ASN A 272 43.55 -26.37 -1.65
CA ASN A 272 43.02 -26.38 -3.01
C ASN A 272 41.54 -25.95 -3.13
N ILE A 273 41.06 -25.10 -2.21
CA ILE A 273 39.79 -24.39 -2.36
C ILE A 273 40.01 -23.28 -3.38
N CYS A 274 39.28 -23.30 -4.49
CA CYS A 274 39.48 -22.38 -5.60
C CYS A 274 38.30 -21.41 -5.73
N GLU A 275 38.61 -20.15 -6.03
CA GLU A 275 37.64 -19.08 -6.30
C GLU A 275 36.66 -19.49 -7.39
N LYS A 276 37.16 -20.12 -8.47
CA LYS A 276 36.33 -20.55 -9.61
C LYS A 276 35.15 -21.45 -9.21
N ASP A 277 35.27 -22.24 -8.15
CA ASP A 277 34.23 -23.16 -7.71
C ASP A 277 33.18 -22.41 -6.87
N ILE A 278 33.65 -21.53 -5.98
CA ILE A 278 32.80 -20.69 -5.11
C ILE A 278 31.94 -19.74 -5.97
N VAL A 279 32.55 -19.04 -6.91
CA VAL A 279 31.84 -18.05 -7.74
C VAL A 279 30.87 -18.71 -8.71
N LEU A 280 31.17 -19.93 -9.19
CA LEU A 280 30.22 -20.71 -10.00
C LEU A 280 29.02 -21.11 -9.16
N ASN A 281 29.26 -21.65 -7.95
CA ASN A 281 28.19 -22.07 -7.04
C ASN A 281 27.25 -20.90 -6.70
N PHE A 282 27.82 -19.77 -6.26
CA PHE A 282 27.06 -18.55 -5.97
C PHE A 282 26.25 -18.08 -7.18
N SER A 283 26.86 -18.06 -8.37
CA SER A 283 26.21 -17.55 -9.59
C SER A 283 25.05 -18.43 -10.06
N ILE A 284 25.16 -19.76 -9.93
CA ILE A 284 24.07 -20.68 -10.25
C ILE A 284 22.90 -20.47 -9.29
N LYS A 285 23.17 -20.40 -7.99
CA LYS A 285 22.14 -20.15 -6.97
C LYS A 285 21.47 -18.79 -7.13
N LEU A 286 22.24 -17.73 -7.42
CA LEU A 286 21.70 -16.41 -7.70
C LEU A 286 20.81 -16.42 -8.94
N LYS A 287 21.21 -17.14 -10.00
CA LYS A 287 20.37 -17.37 -11.18
C LYS A 287 19.04 -18.02 -10.79
N GLU A 288 19.08 -19.11 -10.03
CA GLU A 288 17.88 -19.83 -9.61
C GLU A 288 16.93 -18.95 -8.78
N GLU A 289 17.47 -18.17 -7.84
CA GLU A 289 16.67 -17.21 -7.05
C GLU A 289 16.02 -16.15 -7.93
N LEU A 290 16.76 -15.50 -8.82
CA LEU A 290 16.23 -14.46 -9.70
C LEU A 290 15.18 -14.98 -10.69
N GLN A 291 15.34 -16.21 -11.17
CA GLN A 291 14.37 -16.85 -12.06
C GLN A 291 13.02 -17.11 -11.37
N LYS A 292 12.99 -17.34 -10.05
CA LYS A 292 11.72 -17.45 -9.28
C LYS A 292 10.88 -16.18 -9.37
N TYR A 293 11.53 -15.03 -9.59
CA TYR A 293 10.89 -13.72 -9.73
C TYR A 293 10.72 -13.28 -11.19
N GLY A 294 10.94 -14.18 -12.16
CA GLY A 294 10.66 -13.94 -13.58
C GLY A 294 11.80 -13.30 -14.38
N MET A 295 12.96 -13.08 -13.77
CA MET A 295 14.12 -12.51 -14.47
C MET A 295 14.72 -13.52 -15.44
N LYS A 296 15.10 -13.07 -16.64
CA LYS A 296 15.92 -13.89 -17.55
C LYS A 296 17.39 -13.77 -17.16
N VAL A 297 18.01 -14.89 -16.81
CA VAL A 297 19.40 -14.93 -16.34
C VAL A 297 20.25 -15.86 -17.20
N ASN A 298 21.30 -15.31 -17.80
CA ASN A 298 22.30 -16.07 -18.55
C ASN A 298 23.67 -15.96 -17.87
N LEU A 299 24.47 -17.02 -17.97
CA LEU A 299 25.82 -17.06 -17.40
C LEU A 299 26.88 -17.11 -18.50
N SER A 300 28.09 -16.61 -18.21
CA SER A 300 29.24 -16.81 -19.09
C SER A 300 29.70 -18.26 -19.17
N ARG A 301 29.53 -19.03 -18.08
CA ARG A 301 29.74 -20.48 -17.97
C ARG A 301 28.76 -21.13 -17.01
N TYR A 302 28.39 -22.39 -17.26
CA TYR A 302 27.48 -23.18 -16.41
C TYR A 302 28.17 -24.36 -15.71
N SER A 303 29.45 -24.56 -15.98
CA SER A 303 30.28 -25.62 -15.41
C SER A 303 31.72 -25.11 -15.18
N ASP A 304 32.61 -25.98 -14.70
CA ASP A 304 34.03 -25.68 -14.58
C ASP A 304 34.72 -25.72 -15.96
N GLU A 305 34.50 -24.67 -16.76
CA GLU A 305 35.12 -24.48 -18.07
C GLU A 305 35.86 -23.14 -18.14
N TYR A 306 36.94 -23.10 -18.92
CA TYR A 306 37.66 -21.86 -19.17
C TYR A 306 36.94 -21.04 -20.24
N VAL A 307 36.55 -19.81 -19.90
CA VAL A 307 35.98 -18.83 -20.84
C VAL A 307 36.86 -17.59 -20.83
N SER A 308 37.39 -17.21 -22.00
CA SER A 308 38.25 -16.03 -22.14
C SER A 308 37.48 -14.73 -21.84
N LEU A 309 38.18 -13.66 -21.49
CA LEU A 309 37.54 -12.36 -21.24
C LEU A 309 36.75 -11.85 -22.45
N ASP A 310 37.29 -12.03 -23.66
CA ASP A 310 36.61 -11.65 -24.90
C ASP A 310 35.34 -12.48 -25.12
N ASP A 311 35.39 -13.79 -24.89
CA ASP A 311 34.21 -14.64 -25.03
C ASP A 311 33.12 -14.31 -24.00
N ARG A 312 33.50 -13.92 -22.78
CA ARG A 312 32.54 -13.46 -21.75
C ARG A 312 31.79 -12.21 -22.24
N ILE A 313 32.52 -11.26 -22.81
CA ILE A 313 31.96 -10.03 -23.39
C ILE A 313 31.09 -10.34 -24.61
N GLU A 314 31.55 -11.17 -25.54
CA GLU A 314 30.74 -11.52 -26.71
C GLU A 314 29.47 -12.29 -26.33
N LYS A 315 29.53 -13.14 -25.30
CA LYS A 315 28.33 -13.77 -24.72
C LYS A 315 27.38 -12.74 -24.09
N SER A 316 27.90 -11.73 -23.39
CA SER A 316 27.06 -10.67 -22.79
C SER A 316 26.43 -9.74 -23.85
N LYS A 317 27.00 -9.65 -25.05
CA LYS A 317 26.43 -8.86 -26.16
C LYS A 317 25.34 -9.57 -26.97
N LYS A 318 25.16 -10.90 -26.82
CA LYS A 318 24.17 -11.69 -27.60
C LYS A 318 22.72 -11.23 -27.39
N GLU A 319 22.43 -10.62 -26.25
CA GLU A 319 21.15 -10.02 -25.96
C GLU A 319 21.36 -8.67 -25.27
N LYS A 320 20.35 -7.81 -25.30
CA LYS A 320 20.34 -6.59 -24.49
C LYS A 320 20.00 -6.93 -23.03
N TYR A 321 21.01 -7.01 -22.18
CA TYR A 321 20.83 -7.16 -20.73
C TYR A 321 20.73 -5.79 -20.06
N ASP A 322 19.96 -5.71 -18.97
CA ASP A 322 19.92 -4.52 -18.12
C ASP A 322 21.23 -4.37 -17.33
N PHE A 323 21.78 -5.49 -16.85
CA PHE A 323 23.02 -5.52 -16.09
C PHE A 323 23.93 -6.70 -16.44
N LEU A 324 25.22 -6.50 -16.17
CA LEU A 324 26.25 -7.52 -16.05
C LEU A 324 26.76 -7.57 -14.60
N ILE A 325 26.84 -8.76 -13.99
CA ILE A 325 27.48 -8.97 -12.68
C ILE A 325 28.61 -9.97 -12.84
N SER A 326 29.85 -9.53 -12.66
CA SER A 326 31.03 -10.40 -12.58
C SER A 326 31.34 -10.72 -11.12
N VAL A 327 31.33 -12.00 -10.76
CA VAL A 327 31.43 -12.48 -9.37
C VAL A 327 32.82 -13.05 -9.10
N HIS A 328 33.45 -12.56 -8.03
CA HIS A 328 34.82 -12.87 -7.62
C HIS A 328 34.93 -13.08 -6.10
N VAL A 329 36.05 -13.67 -5.68
CA VAL A 329 36.44 -13.78 -4.26
C VAL A 329 37.85 -13.26 -4.09
N ASN A 330 38.03 -12.36 -3.14
CA ASN A 330 39.25 -11.61 -2.97
C ASN A 330 40.33 -12.43 -2.23
N LYS A 331 41.58 -11.97 -2.30
CA LYS A 331 42.70 -12.49 -1.51
C LYS A 331 43.64 -11.37 -1.14
N SER A 332 43.93 -11.25 0.15
CA SER A 332 44.83 -10.26 0.73
C SER A 332 46.10 -10.91 1.28
N LYS A 333 47.18 -10.11 1.41
CA LYS A 333 48.37 -10.50 2.19
C LYS A 333 48.11 -10.49 3.70
N PHE A 334 47.07 -9.79 4.14
CA PHE A 334 46.68 -9.69 5.54
C PHE A 334 45.41 -10.51 5.76
N GLU A 335 45.54 -11.61 6.52
CA GLU A 335 44.47 -12.57 6.81
C GLU A 335 43.33 -11.97 7.64
N THR A 336 43.58 -10.83 8.30
CA THR A 336 42.57 -10.09 9.08
C THR A 336 41.59 -9.30 8.22
N ILE A 337 41.82 -9.19 6.91
CA ILE A 337 40.90 -8.50 6.00
C ILE A 337 39.76 -9.41 5.63
N SER A 338 38.54 -8.95 5.93
CA SER A 338 37.28 -9.60 5.59
C SER A 338 36.27 -8.60 5.02
N GLY A 339 35.19 -9.14 4.48
CA GLY A 339 34.02 -8.42 4.00
C GLY A 339 33.80 -8.50 2.50
N ILE A 340 32.74 -7.83 2.06
CA ILE A 340 32.30 -7.75 0.68
C ILE A 340 32.56 -6.35 0.11
N GLU A 341 32.86 -6.28 -1.18
CA GLU A 341 32.97 -5.02 -1.93
C GLU A 341 32.50 -5.19 -3.36
N ALA A 342 32.23 -4.07 -4.01
CA ALA A 342 31.86 -4.06 -5.41
C ALA A 342 32.51 -2.89 -6.13
N PHE A 343 32.71 -3.06 -7.43
CA PHE A 343 33.29 -2.08 -8.32
C PHE A 343 32.37 -1.84 -9.52
N TYR A 344 32.34 -0.60 -10.00
CA TYR A 344 31.63 -0.20 -11.21
C TYR A 344 32.54 0.65 -12.10
N TYR A 345 32.21 0.75 -13.39
CA TYR A 345 32.94 1.61 -14.32
C TYR A 345 32.54 3.09 -14.16
N TRP A 346 33.44 4.01 -14.48
CA TRP A 346 33.21 5.45 -14.28
C TRP A 346 31.93 5.95 -14.96
N GLY A 347 31.12 6.67 -14.20
CA GLY A 347 29.87 7.29 -14.68
C GLY A 347 28.65 6.37 -14.72
N ASP A 348 28.80 5.07 -14.44
CA ASP A 348 27.68 4.12 -14.42
C ASP A 348 26.91 4.19 -13.09
N THR A 349 26.02 5.17 -13.00
CA THR A 349 25.20 5.44 -11.80
C THR A 349 24.25 4.29 -11.48
N ASP A 350 23.74 3.60 -12.50
CA ASP A 350 22.86 2.44 -12.34
C ASP A 350 23.61 1.27 -11.72
N ALA A 351 24.84 0.97 -12.18
CA ALA A 351 25.68 -0.04 -11.56
C ALA A 351 26.06 0.31 -10.11
N TYR A 352 26.39 1.58 -9.82
CA TYR A 352 26.66 2.02 -8.45
C TYR A 352 25.47 1.76 -7.52
N ASN A 353 24.27 2.17 -7.93
CA ASN A 353 23.06 2.04 -7.13
C ASN A 353 22.68 0.57 -6.92
N LEU A 354 22.79 -0.27 -7.96
CA LEU A 354 22.54 -1.69 -7.85
C LEU A 354 23.56 -2.38 -6.94
N ALA A 355 24.86 -2.09 -7.10
CA ALA A 355 25.91 -2.64 -6.25
C ALA A 355 25.69 -2.29 -4.78
N LYS A 356 25.32 -1.04 -4.50
CA LYS A 356 25.09 -0.55 -3.15
C LYS A 356 24.02 -1.36 -2.43
N VAL A 357 22.84 -1.54 -3.03
CA VAL A 357 21.73 -2.26 -2.39
C VAL A 357 21.98 -3.77 -2.28
N ILE A 358 22.78 -4.36 -3.18
CA ILE A 358 23.24 -5.74 -3.07
C ILE A 358 24.16 -5.90 -1.85
N LEU A 359 25.18 -5.03 -1.72
CA LEU A 359 26.10 -5.08 -0.59
C LEU A 359 25.39 -4.82 0.74
N GLU A 360 24.48 -3.85 0.80
CA GLU A 360 23.65 -3.57 1.99
C GLU A 360 22.82 -4.80 2.38
N SER A 361 22.13 -5.43 1.43
CA SER A 361 21.28 -6.60 1.71
C SER A 361 22.07 -7.81 2.21
N ILE A 362 23.22 -8.10 1.61
CA ILE A 362 24.10 -9.18 2.08
C ILE A 362 24.69 -8.84 3.45
N SER A 363 25.23 -7.63 3.62
CA SER A 363 25.89 -7.22 4.87
C SER A 363 24.93 -7.23 6.07
N GLU A 364 23.70 -6.75 5.90
CA GLU A 364 22.70 -6.76 6.96
C GLU A 364 22.21 -8.17 7.29
N GLY A 365 21.99 -9.01 6.26
CA GLY A 365 21.40 -10.34 6.44
C GLY A 365 22.34 -11.35 7.11
N ILE A 366 23.64 -11.36 6.77
CA ILE A 366 24.63 -12.30 7.33
C ILE A 366 25.71 -11.62 8.18
N LYS A 367 25.57 -10.32 8.47
CA LYS A 367 26.48 -9.54 9.34
C LYS A 367 27.94 -9.58 8.91
N VAL A 368 28.19 -9.57 7.59
CA VAL A 368 29.54 -9.44 7.02
C VAL A 368 29.90 -7.97 6.84
N LYS A 369 31.20 -7.64 6.87
CA LYS A 369 31.68 -6.27 6.73
C LYS A 369 31.40 -5.74 5.30
N ASN A 370 30.65 -4.65 5.18
CA ASN A 370 30.51 -3.93 3.91
C ASN A 370 31.70 -2.98 3.72
N ARG A 371 32.52 -3.21 2.69
CA ARG A 371 33.69 -2.38 2.35
C ARG A 371 33.41 -1.34 1.28
N GLY A 372 32.13 -1.22 0.87
CA GLY A 372 31.61 -0.18 -0.01
C GLY A 372 31.71 -0.49 -1.51
N VAL A 373 31.09 0.40 -2.28
CA VAL A 373 31.13 0.41 -3.74
C VAL A 373 32.19 1.40 -4.22
N LYS A 374 33.08 0.95 -5.10
CA LYS A 374 34.25 1.71 -5.58
C LYS A 374 34.27 1.79 -7.10
N GLN A 375 35.05 2.72 -7.64
CA GLN A 375 35.31 2.74 -9.09
C GLN A 375 36.44 1.76 -9.42
N GLY A 376 36.31 1.04 -10.52
CA GLY A 376 37.31 0.07 -10.98
C GLY A 376 37.38 -0.06 -12.49
N ASN A 377 38.60 -0.17 -13.02
CA ASN A 377 38.86 -0.29 -14.47
C ASN A 377 39.05 -1.75 -14.89
N PHE A 378 38.07 -2.60 -14.60
CA PHE A 378 38.10 -4.00 -15.00
C PHE A 378 37.73 -4.14 -16.48
N TYR A 379 38.43 -5.01 -17.22
CA TYR A 379 38.18 -5.26 -18.65
C TYR A 379 36.70 -5.58 -18.91
N ILE A 380 36.12 -6.48 -18.09
CA ILE A 380 34.73 -6.90 -18.26
C ILE A 380 33.72 -5.77 -18.06
N LEU A 381 34.02 -4.79 -17.22
CA LEU A 381 33.16 -3.63 -17.00
C LEU A 381 33.30 -2.60 -18.11
N ARG A 382 34.53 -2.38 -18.59
CA ARG A 382 34.83 -1.37 -19.61
C ARG A 382 34.30 -1.76 -20.99
N GLU A 383 34.37 -3.05 -21.35
CA GLU A 383 33.98 -3.53 -22.69
C GLU A 383 32.51 -4.03 -22.75
N SER A 384 31.81 -4.04 -21.61
CA SER A 384 30.38 -4.40 -21.55
C SER A 384 29.51 -3.27 -22.09
N ILE A 385 28.45 -3.65 -22.82
CA ILE A 385 27.39 -2.71 -23.27
C ILE A 385 26.35 -2.50 -22.16
N ALA A 386 26.11 -3.50 -21.33
CA ALA A 386 25.21 -3.41 -20.19
C ALA A 386 25.92 -2.74 -19.00
N SER A 387 25.15 -2.04 -18.16
CA SER A 387 25.65 -1.51 -16.88
C SER A 387 26.26 -2.64 -16.04
N GLY A 388 27.45 -2.43 -15.49
CA GLY A 388 28.31 -3.52 -15.02
C GLY A 388 28.76 -3.39 -13.58
N ILE A 389 28.65 -4.47 -12.80
CA ILE A 389 29.21 -4.59 -11.45
C ILE A 389 30.20 -5.73 -11.41
N TYR A 390 31.35 -5.50 -10.78
CA TYR A 390 32.30 -6.52 -10.39
C TYR A 390 32.22 -6.66 -8.87
N ILE A 391 31.77 -7.80 -8.36
CA ILE A 391 31.52 -8.01 -6.93
C ILE A 391 32.50 -9.02 -6.33
N GLU A 392 33.10 -8.64 -5.22
CA GLU A 392 33.93 -9.48 -4.36
C GLU A 392 33.07 -9.94 -3.18
N ILE A 393 32.75 -11.23 -3.12
CA ILE A 393 31.80 -11.79 -2.14
C ILE A 393 32.44 -12.27 -0.83
N GLY A 394 33.73 -12.01 -0.64
CA GLY A 394 34.50 -12.33 0.57
C GLY A 394 36.00 -12.40 0.29
N TYR A 395 36.79 -12.81 1.28
CA TYR A 395 38.24 -12.98 1.19
C TYR A 395 38.68 -14.41 1.51
N LEU A 396 39.26 -15.12 0.53
CA LEU A 396 39.84 -16.47 0.74
C LEU A 396 41.05 -16.48 1.68
N SER A 397 41.70 -15.32 1.88
CA SER A 397 42.79 -15.16 2.84
C SER A 397 42.33 -15.10 4.30
N ASN A 398 41.04 -14.91 4.56
CA ASN A 398 40.50 -14.87 5.91
C ASN A 398 39.91 -16.23 6.29
N GLU A 399 40.41 -16.83 7.38
CA GLU A 399 40.05 -18.21 7.76
C GLU A 399 38.54 -18.38 8.01
N ASP A 400 37.91 -17.42 8.70
CA ASP A 400 36.47 -17.46 8.99
C ASP A 400 35.62 -17.34 7.72
N GLU A 401 36.00 -16.47 6.78
CA GLU A 401 35.30 -16.33 5.50
C GLU A 401 35.56 -17.52 4.59
N LYS A 402 36.78 -18.07 4.57
CA LYS A 402 37.12 -19.29 3.82
C LYS A 402 36.20 -20.45 4.22
N GLU A 403 36.02 -20.69 5.52
CA GLU A 403 35.15 -21.77 5.99
C GLU A 403 33.67 -21.54 5.64
N LYS A 404 33.19 -20.29 5.73
CA LYS A 404 31.83 -19.93 5.30
C LYS A 404 31.63 -20.08 3.79
N LEU A 405 32.60 -19.67 2.97
CA LEU A 405 32.50 -19.73 1.51
C LEU A 405 32.54 -21.16 0.95
N LYS A 406 32.97 -22.15 1.75
CA LYS A 406 32.84 -23.58 1.43
C LYS A 406 31.45 -24.13 1.75
N ASP A 407 30.70 -23.50 2.65
CA ASP A 407 29.38 -23.95 3.08
C ASP A 407 28.32 -23.58 2.04
N ASP A 408 27.72 -24.60 1.44
CA ASP A 408 26.67 -24.43 0.42
C ASP A 408 25.45 -23.67 0.95
N ASN A 409 25.09 -23.82 2.22
CA ASN A 409 23.98 -23.10 2.84
C ASN A 409 24.29 -21.62 3.01
N PHE A 410 25.55 -21.30 3.34
CA PHE A 410 26.00 -19.92 3.43
C PHE A 410 25.98 -19.26 2.05
N ILE A 411 26.48 -19.94 1.01
CA ILE A 411 26.42 -19.44 -0.38
C ILE A 411 24.96 -19.28 -0.84
N GLN A 412 24.07 -20.22 -0.51
CA GLN A 412 22.63 -20.11 -0.80
C GLN A 412 22.01 -18.88 -0.13
N THR A 413 22.31 -18.67 1.15
CA THR A 413 21.81 -17.52 1.91
C THR A 413 22.31 -16.20 1.30
N MET A 414 23.59 -16.14 0.95
CA MET A 414 24.18 -14.98 0.30
C MET A 414 23.55 -14.70 -1.07
N ALA A 415 23.30 -15.74 -1.88
CA ALA A 415 22.64 -15.61 -3.18
C ALA A 415 21.18 -15.11 -3.03
N THR A 416 20.44 -15.61 -2.04
CA THR A 416 19.09 -15.11 -1.71
C THR A 416 19.13 -13.63 -1.34
N LEU A 417 20.06 -13.21 -0.48
CA LEU A 417 20.21 -11.80 -0.08
C LEU A 417 20.65 -10.89 -1.24
N ALA A 418 21.49 -11.40 -2.15
CA ALA A 418 21.84 -10.68 -3.37
C ALA A 418 20.61 -10.51 -4.29
N CYS A 419 19.78 -11.55 -4.42
CA CYS A 419 18.50 -11.48 -5.13
C CYS A 419 17.57 -10.43 -4.49
N GLU A 420 17.48 -10.39 -3.15
CA GLU A 420 16.72 -9.34 -2.44
C GLU A 420 17.25 -7.93 -2.73
N GLY A 421 18.58 -7.74 -2.79
CA GLY A 421 19.19 -6.48 -3.20
C GLY A 421 18.80 -6.07 -4.62
N ILE A 422 18.82 -7.00 -5.57
CA ILE A 422 18.38 -6.76 -6.96
C ILE A 422 16.89 -6.40 -7.00
N LEU A 423 16.05 -7.10 -6.25
CA LEU A 423 14.62 -6.79 -6.13
C LEU A 423 14.40 -5.38 -5.56
N LYS A 424 15.16 -4.98 -4.53
CA LYS A 424 15.12 -3.63 -3.96
C LYS A 424 15.54 -2.58 -4.98
N TYR A 425 16.57 -2.82 -5.80
CA TYR A 425 16.99 -1.90 -6.86
C TYR A 425 15.85 -1.63 -7.85
N TYR A 426 15.24 -2.69 -8.38
CA TYR A 426 14.14 -2.52 -9.35
C TYR A 426 12.89 -1.93 -8.71
N SER A 427 12.60 -2.29 -7.46
CA SER A 427 11.55 -1.64 -6.69
C SER A 427 11.80 -0.14 -6.58
N ASN A 428 13.00 0.29 -6.21
CA ASN A 428 13.36 1.71 -6.09
C ASN A 428 13.39 2.44 -7.44
N LYS A 429 13.78 1.79 -8.53
CA LYS A 429 13.76 2.38 -9.88
C LYS A 429 12.34 2.57 -10.41
N MET A 430 11.41 1.69 -10.04
CA MET A 430 9.97 1.86 -10.28
C MET A 430 9.37 3.05 -9.50
N LEU A 431 10.08 3.60 -8.51
CA LEU A 431 9.68 4.77 -7.72
C LEU A 431 10.23 6.10 -8.26
N THR A 432 11.04 6.06 -9.34
CA THR A 432 11.73 7.23 -9.90
C THR A 432 11.62 7.28 -11.43
N TYR A 433 10.41 7.44 -11.97
CA TYR A 433 10.23 7.99 -13.33
C TYR A 433 8.97 8.86 -13.37
N THR A 434 9.24 10.17 -13.52
CA THR A 434 8.38 11.34 -13.84
C THR A 434 7.10 11.55 -13.06
#